data_AF-A0A9Q9M342-F1
#
_entry.id   AF-A0A9Q9M342-F1
#
_cell.length_a   1.000
_cell.length_b   1.000
_cell.length_c   1.000
_cell.angle_alpha   90.00
_cell.angle_beta   90.00
_cell.angle_gamma   90.00
#
_symmetry.space_group_name_H-M   'P 1'
#
loop_
_entity.id
_entity.type
_entity.pdbx_description
1 polymer ?
#
loop_
_entity_poly.entity_id
_entity_poly.type
_entity_poly.pdbx_seq_one_letter_code
_entity_poly.pdbx_strand_id
1 'polypeptide(L)' 'MAAFDAMFFVFAIPAVVFAGVSKGGFGSGAAFASAAILALVIEPGAALALMLPLLMLIDLAALKPY' A
#
# COMPACT_ATOMS: atom_id res chain seq x y z
N MET A 1 -7.62 -3.37 -17.83
CA MET A 1 -8.73 -3.01 -16.93
C MET A 1 -8.50 -3.75 -15.64
N ALA A 2 -8.27 -3.09 -14.51
CA ALA A 2 -8.17 -3.79 -13.23
C ALA A 2 -9.53 -4.48 -12.99
N ALA A 3 -9.55 -5.81 -13.01
CA ALA A 3 -10.75 -6.54 -12.61
C ALA A 3 -10.83 -6.39 -11.10
N PHE A 4 -11.81 -5.63 -10.61
CA PHE A 4 -12.16 -5.57 -9.20
C PHE A 4 -12.84 -6.88 -8.78
N ASP A 5 -12.08 -7.97 -8.85
CA ASP A 5 -12.54 -9.30 -8.48
C ASP A 5 -12.24 -9.60 -7.01
N ALA A 6 -12.79 -10.71 -6.53
CA ALA A 6 -12.63 -11.12 -5.13
C ALA A 6 -11.15 -11.37 -4.76
N MET A 7 -10.34 -11.89 -5.69
CA MET A 7 -8.92 -12.16 -5.45
C MET A 7 -8.15 -10.88 -5.22
N PHE A 8 -8.37 -9.85 -6.04
CA PHE A 8 -7.77 -8.53 -5.83
C PHE A 8 -8.02 -8.01 -4.42
N PHE A 9 -9.28 -8.01 -3.95
CA PHE A 9 -9.61 -7.48 -2.62
C PHE A 9 -9.00 -8.29 -1.48
N VAL A 10 -8.92 -9.62 -1.61
CA VAL A 10 -8.32 -10.51 -0.61
C VAL A 10 -6.85 -10.17 -0.35
N PHE A 11 -6.11 -9.72 -1.36
CA PHE A 11 -4.70 -9.31 -1.19
C PHE A 11 -4.54 -7.81 -0.95
N ALA A 12 -5.33 -6.96 -1.61
CA ALA A 12 -5.23 -5.52 -1.50
C ALA A 12 -5.58 -5.01 -0.09
N ILE A 13 -6.65 -5.54 0.51
CA ILE A 13 -7.09 -5.07 1.84
C ILE A 13 -6.00 -5.33 2.90
N PRO A 14 -5.47 -6.57 3.07
CA PRO A 14 -4.39 -6.81 4.02
C PRO A 14 -3.12 -6.02 3.69
N ALA A 15 -2.75 -5.89 2.41
CA ALA A 15 -1.56 -5.15 2.00
C ALA A 15 -1.65 -3.66 2.38
N VAL A 16 -2.81 -3.04 2.18
CA VAL A 16 -3.07 -1.63 2.55
C VAL A 16 -3.08 -1.47 4.07
N VAL A 17 -3.74 -2.37 4.81
CA VAL A 17 -3.73 -2.34 6.29
C VAL A 17 -2.30 -2.48 6.82
N PHE A 18 -1.53 -3.42 6.28
CA PHE A 18 -0.13 -3.62 6.65
C PHE A 18 0.74 -2.39 6.35
N ALA A 19 0.58 -1.77 5.17
CA ALA A 19 1.27 -0.51 4.85
C ALA A 19 0.93 0.61 5.83
N GLY A 20 -0.35 0.75 6.17
CA GLY A 20 -0.82 1.76 7.12
C GLY A 20 -0.19 1.60 8.50
N VAL A 21 -0.22 0.39 9.06
CA VAL A 21 0.39 0.09 10.38
C VAL A 21 1.90 0.28 10.35
N SER A 22 2.57 -0.24 9.31
CA SER A 22 4.03 -0.16 9.19
C SER A 22 4.52 1.29 9.04
N LYS A 23 3.88 2.07 8.17
CA LYS A 23 4.29 3.44 7.88
C LYS A 23 3.83 4.45 8.94
N GLY A 24 2.76 4.14 9.67
CA GLY A 24 2.22 4.97 10.75
C GLY A 24 3.02 4.95 12.06
N GLY A 25 4.13 4.19 12.16
CA GLY A 25 4.99 4.21 13.35
C GLY A 25 5.68 2.90 13.69
N PHE A 26 5.34 1.78 13.02
CA PHE A 26 5.91 0.45 13.26
C PHE A 26 6.87 0.02 12.14
N GLY A 27 7.96 0.77 11.95
CA GLY A 27 9.02 0.46 10.98
C GLY A 27 8.63 0.79 9.53
N SER A 28 8.79 2.07 9.17
CA SER A 28 8.33 2.66 7.89
C SER A 28 8.88 1.99 6.63
N GLY A 29 10.02 1.30 6.71
CA GLY A 29 10.62 0.58 5.57
C GLY A 29 9.80 -0.63 5.11
N ALA A 30 9.06 -1.28 6.01
CA ALA A 30 8.28 -2.46 5.66
C ALA A 30 7.01 -2.15 4.86
N ALA A 31 6.54 -0.90 4.85
CA ALA A 31 5.32 -0.49 4.16
C ALA A 31 5.40 -0.64 2.63
N PHE A 32 6.61 -0.63 2.06
CA PHE A 32 6.81 -0.90 0.64
C PHE A 32 6.63 -2.38 0.27
N ALA A 33 6.77 -3.29 1.23
CA ALA A 33 6.53 -4.71 0.98
C ALA A 33 5.08 -4.98 0.56
N SER A 34 4.12 -4.15 1.00
CA SER A 34 2.73 -4.17 0.54
C SER A 34 2.60 -4.06 -0.98
N ALA A 35 3.37 -3.17 -1.61
CA ALA A 35 3.37 -2.99 -3.06
C ALA A 35 4.01 -4.19 -3.78
N ALA A 36 5.09 -4.73 -3.22
CA ALA A 36 5.73 -5.94 -3.76
C ALA A 36 4.79 -7.16 -3.67
N ILE A 37 4.08 -7.33 -2.55
CA ILE A 37 3.10 -8.40 -2.35
C ILE A 37 1.94 -8.27 -3.35
N LEU A 38 1.42 -7.06 -3.55
CA LEU A 38 0.36 -6.81 -4.53
C LEU A 38 0.82 -7.09 -5.98
N ALA A 39 2.07 -6.75 -6.31
CA ALA A 39 2.64 -7.02 -7.63
C ALA A 39 2.80 -8.52 -7.95
N LEU A 40 2.64 -9.42 -6.97
CA LEU A 40 2.59 -10.87 -7.21
C LEU A 40 1.22 -11.33 -7.75
N VAL A 41 0.18 -10.51 -7.58
CA VAL A 41 -1.22 -10.87 -7.91
C VAL A 41 -1.77 -10.03 -9.04
N ILE A 42 -1.32 -8.78 -9.16
CA ILE A 42 -1.71 -7.85 -10.22
C ILE A 42 -0.50 -7.28 -10.94
N GLU A 43 -0.75 -6.58 -12.06
CA GLU A 43 0.30 -5.92 -12.83
C GLU A 43 1.08 -4.92 -11.94
N PRO A 44 2.44 -4.92 -11.99
CA PRO A 44 3.25 -4.10 -11.09
C PRO A 44 2.94 -2.61 -11.15
N GLY A 45 2.67 -2.07 -12.34
CA GLY A 45 2.22 -0.69 -12.53
C GLY A 45 0.93 -0.39 -11.79
N ALA A 46 -0.07 -1.28 -11.87
CA ALA A 46 -1.32 -1.17 -11.13
C ALA A 46 -1.12 -1.25 -9.60
N ALA A 47 -0.26 -2.15 -9.11
CA ALA A 47 0.06 -2.25 -7.68
C ALA A 47 0.69 -0.95 -7.16
N LEU A 48 1.64 -0.38 -7.89
CA LEU A 48 2.27 0.90 -7.55
C LEU A 48 1.29 2.07 -7.66
N ALA A 49 0.46 2.09 -8.69
CA ALA A 49 -0.57 3.12 -8.88
C ALA A 49 -1.56 3.17 -7.71
N LEU A 50 -1.84 2.03 -7.08
CA LEU A 50 -2.67 1.96 -5.87
C LEU A 50 -1.88 2.33 -4.61
N MET A 51 -0.71 1.75 -4.41
CA MET A 51 0.02 1.87 -3.14
C MET A 51 0.77 3.20 -2.98
N LEU A 52 1.40 3.74 -4.03
CA LEU A 52 2.22 4.95 -3.90
C LEU A 52 1.41 6.16 -3.39
N PRO A 53 0.21 6.48 -3.90
CA PRO A 53 -0.59 7.58 -3.37
C PRO A 53 -0.98 7.39 -1.89
N LEU A 54 -1.31 6.16 -1.49
CA LEU A 54 -1.62 5.84 -0.09
C LEU A 54 -0.40 6.04 0.81
N LEU A 55 0.77 5.56 0.37
CA LEU A 55 2.02 5.72 1.10
C LEU A 55 2.41 7.20 1.23
N MET A 56 2.20 8.01 0.19
CA MET A 56 2.42 9.46 0.23
C MET A 56 1.42 10.16 1.15
N LEU A 57 0.16 9.73 1.18
CA LEU A 57 -0.84 10.29 2.10
C LEU A 57 -0.46 10.04 3.57
N ILE A 58 0.06 8.85 3.88
CA ILE A 58 0.57 8.55 5.22
C ILE A 58 1.78 9.43 5.56
N ASP A 59 2.67 9.67 4.59
CA ASP A 59 3.81 10.59 4.79
C ASP A 59 3.30 12.00 5.14
N LEU A 60 2.32 12.52 4.40
CA LEU A 60 1.72 13.83 4.66
C LEU A 60 1.07 13.90 6.05
N ALA A 61 0.35 12.85 6.47
CA ALA A 61 -0.27 12.80 7.79
C ALA A 61 0.75 12.67 8.94
N ALA A 62 1.93 12.11 8.67
CA ALA A 62 3.01 11.97 9.65
C ALA A 62 3.83 13.26 9.83
N LEU A 63 3.73 14.22 8.91
CA LEU A 63 4.38 15.52 9.04
C LEU A 63 3.81 16.27 10.24
N LYS A 64 4.67 16.67 11.18
CA LYS A 64 4.28 17.59 12.26
C LYS A 64 4.24 19.03 11.72
N PRO A 65 3.30 19.87 12.22
CA PRO A 65 3.38 21.31 12.01
C PRO A 65 4.72 21.82 12.57
N TYR A 66 5.49 22.48 11.72
CA TYR A 66 6.66 23.27 12.12
C TYR A 66 6.23 24.66 12.55
#